data_AF-A0A2V8E6B6-F1
#
_entry.id   AF-A0A2V8E6B6-F1
#
_cell.length_a   1.000
_cell.length_b   1.000
_cell.length_c   1.000
_cell.angle_alpha   90.00
_cell.angle_beta   90.00
_cell.angle_gamma   90.00
#
_symmetry.space_group_name_H-M   'P 1'
#
loop_
_entity.id
_entity.type
_entity.pdbx_description
1 polymer ?
#
loop_
_entity_poly.entity_id
_entity_poly.type
_entity_poly.pdbx_seq_one_letter_code
_entity_poly.pdbx_strand_id
1 'polypeptide(L)'
;MDASNTNMKEAESMIRRASILCVVLALAGFCLAAAAASFTALSLEAAGPQVQKNPIPTSPDSIKAGRAIYAKNCAGCHGLQGKGDGASAPKGSTPANLAAGKWKHGGTDAEIFKSIEEGIGPKPMIMKPWGEKLSDEDIWNTVNFLRDLAKHAK
;
A
#
# COMPACT_ATOMS: atom_id res chain seq x y z
N MET A 1 -58.20 64.51 1.76
CA MET A 1 -56.91 64.33 1.05
C MET A 1 -56.18 63.15 1.69
N ASP A 2 -56.38 61.91 1.22
CA ASP A 2 -55.77 60.71 1.86
C ASP A 2 -55.13 59.70 0.90
N ALA A 3 -55.22 59.92 -0.42
CA ALA A 3 -54.71 58.97 -1.41
C ALA A 3 -53.18 58.84 -1.42
N SER A 4 -52.44 59.87 -0.97
CA SER A 4 -50.97 59.83 -0.91
C SER A 4 -50.44 58.92 0.20
N ASN A 5 -51.20 58.70 1.26
CA ASN A 5 -50.75 57.96 2.44
C ASN A 5 -50.89 56.44 2.25
N THR A 6 -51.85 56.01 1.43
CA THR A 6 -52.09 54.59 1.10
C THR A 6 -51.02 54.06 0.14
N ASN A 7 -50.66 54.84 -0.89
CA ASN A 7 -49.63 54.45 -1.87
C ASN A 7 -48.25 54.29 -1.22
N MET A 8 -47.93 55.13 -0.22
CA MET A 8 -46.66 55.05 0.52
C MET A 8 -46.60 53.82 1.43
N LYS A 9 -47.70 53.49 2.12
CA LYS A 9 -47.79 52.28 2.96
C LYS A 9 -47.75 50.99 2.14
N GLU A 10 -48.34 50.99 0.95
CA GLU A 10 -48.25 49.85 0.02
C GLU A 10 -46.84 49.67 -0.53
N ALA A 11 -46.15 50.76 -0.90
CA ALA A 11 -44.75 50.71 -1.33
C ALA A 11 -43.82 50.18 -0.22
N GLU A 12 -43.99 50.64 1.03
CA GLU A 12 -43.21 50.13 2.17
C GLU A 12 -43.47 48.64 2.47
N SER A 13 -44.73 48.21 2.35
CA SER A 13 -45.12 46.80 2.49
C SER A 13 -44.50 45.92 1.40
N MET A 14 -44.47 46.42 0.16
CA MET A 14 -43.83 45.73 -0.97
C MET A 14 -42.31 45.63 -0.81
N ILE A 15 -41.65 46.72 -0.39
CA ILE A 15 -40.20 46.74 -0.14
C ILE A 15 -39.85 45.81 1.03
N ARG A 16 -40.63 45.79 2.11
CA ARG A 16 -40.42 44.86 3.23
C ARG A 16 -40.60 43.40 2.83
N ARG A 17 -41.63 43.09 2.02
CA ARG A 17 -41.85 41.73 1.49
C ARG A 17 -40.74 41.29 0.55
N ALA A 18 -40.27 42.17 -0.33
CA ALA A 18 -39.15 41.90 -1.22
C ALA A 18 -37.84 41.67 -0.46
N SER A 19 -37.55 42.50 0.56
CA SER A 19 -36.35 42.34 1.41
C SER A 19 -36.37 41.05 2.23
N ILE A 20 -37.52 40.66 2.80
CA ILE A 20 -37.66 39.39 3.52
C ILE A 20 -37.46 38.22 2.55
N LEU A 21 -38.04 38.29 1.35
CA LEU A 21 -37.88 37.24 0.33
C LEU A 21 -36.42 37.13 -0.14
N CYS A 22 -35.72 38.25 -0.36
CA CYS A 22 -34.30 38.26 -0.72
C CYS A 22 -33.41 37.68 0.39
N VAL A 23 -33.69 37.98 1.67
CA VAL A 23 -32.94 37.42 2.80
C VAL A 23 -33.20 35.94 2.97
N VAL A 24 -34.44 35.48 2.81
CA VAL A 24 -34.79 34.04 2.87
C VAL A 24 -34.16 33.27 1.71
N LEU A 25 -34.17 33.82 0.49
CA LEU A 25 -33.52 33.21 -0.67
C LEU A 25 -31.99 33.18 -0.52
N ALA A 26 -31.37 34.24 0.02
CA ALA A 26 -29.94 34.28 0.29
C ALA A 26 -29.53 33.26 1.38
N LEU A 27 -30.31 33.12 2.45
CA LEU A 27 -30.08 32.14 3.51
C LEU A 27 -30.31 30.69 3.03
N ALA A 28 -31.34 30.45 2.21
CA ALA A 28 -31.58 29.13 1.61
C ALA A 28 -30.46 28.74 0.62
N GLY A 29 -29.96 29.69 -0.17
CA GLY A 29 -28.80 29.49 -1.05
C GLY A 29 -27.51 29.20 -0.28
N PHE A 30 -27.32 29.85 0.88
CA PHE A 30 -26.16 29.62 1.75
C PHE A 30 -26.18 28.24 2.41
N CYS A 31 -27.35 27.72 2.81
CA CYS A 31 -27.50 26.35 3.32
C CYS A 31 -27.25 25.28 2.24
N LEU A 32 -27.66 25.51 0.99
CA LEU A 32 -27.39 24.56 -0.10
C LEU A 32 -25.89 24.48 -0.44
N ALA A 33 -25.16 25.60 -0.39
CA ALA A 33 -23.72 25.61 -0.66
C ALA A 33 -22.90 24.90 0.44
N ALA A 34 -23.31 25.01 1.71
CA ALA A 34 -22.62 24.35 2.82
C ALA A 34 -22.80 22.82 2.83
N ALA A 35 -23.91 22.31 2.29
CA ALA A 35 -24.18 20.87 2.23
C ALA A 35 -23.35 20.13 1.17
N ALA A 36 -22.97 20.79 0.06
CA ALA A 36 -22.22 20.17 -1.02
C ALA A 36 -20.71 20.03 -0.72
N ALA A 37 -20.16 20.83 0.19
CA ALA A 37 -18.73 20.83 0.51
C ALA A 37 -18.30 19.71 1.48
N SER A 38 -19.25 18.96 2.05
CA SER A 38 -18.97 17.99 3.12
C SER A 38 -19.00 16.52 2.67
N PHE A 39 -19.19 16.22 1.38
CA PHE A 39 -19.38 14.84 0.88
C PHE A 39 -18.18 14.23 0.14
N THR A 40 -17.07 14.95 -0.02
CA THR A 40 -15.86 14.42 -0.71
C THR A 40 -14.74 14.00 0.23
N ALA A 41 -14.99 13.96 1.54
CA ALA A 41 -13.97 13.64 2.56
C ALA A 41 -14.15 12.26 3.22
N LEU A 42 -14.78 11.30 2.53
CA LEU A 42 -14.81 9.90 2.99
C LEU A 42 -14.81 8.91 1.82
N SER A 43 -13.67 8.82 1.16
CA SER A 43 -13.25 7.59 0.49
C SER A 43 -11.76 7.40 0.75
N LEU A 44 -11.41 7.28 2.03
CA LEU A 44 -10.36 6.34 2.37
C LEU A 44 -11.00 4.97 2.25
N GLU A 45 -11.13 4.49 1.01
CA GLU A 45 -11.36 3.08 0.74
C GLU A 45 -10.29 2.38 1.57
N ALA A 46 -10.74 1.62 2.57
CA ALA A 46 -9.89 0.65 3.22
C ALA A 46 -9.56 -0.38 2.14
N ALA A 47 -8.58 -0.06 1.29
CA ALA A 47 -7.86 -1.03 0.52
C ALA A 47 -7.21 -1.95 1.57
N GLY A 48 -7.94 -3.00 1.95
CA GLY A 48 -7.38 -4.11 2.69
C GLY A 48 -6.09 -4.57 2.00
N PRO A 49 -5.17 -5.24 2.72
CA PRO A 49 -3.85 -5.56 2.20
C PRO A 49 -3.96 -6.11 0.77
N GLN A 50 -3.59 -5.30 -0.21
CA GLN A 50 -3.56 -5.77 -1.59
C GLN A 50 -2.39 -6.73 -1.62
N VAL A 51 -2.68 -8.04 -1.67
CA VAL A 51 -1.65 -9.07 -1.81
C VAL A 51 -1.01 -8.83 -3.17
N GLN A 52 0.12 -8.12 -3.16
CA GLN A 52 0.83 -7.74 -4.37
C GLN A 52 1.22 -9.02 -5.10
N LYS A 53 0.58 -9.28 -6.24
CA LYS A 53 0.99 -10.38 -7.10
C LYS A 53 2.37 -10.06 -7.66
N ASN A 54 3.25 -11.06 -7.76
CA ASN A 54 4.51 -10.91 -8.45
C ASN A 54 4.26 -10.42 -9.90
N PRO A 55 4.69 -9.19 -10.26
CA PRO A 55 4.46 -8.65 -11.59
C PRO A 55 5.36 -9.32 -12.64
N ILE A 56 6.41 -10.03 -12.21
CA ILE A 56 7.34 -10.74 -13.10
C ILE A 56 6.90 -12.20 -13.26
N PRO A 57 6.52 -12.62 -14.48
CA PRO A 57 6.16 -14.00 -14.75
C PRO A 57 7.31 -14.97 -14.40
N THR A 58 6.96 -16.11 -13.84
CA THR A 58 7.91 -17.21 -13.67
C THR A 58 8.30 -17.76 -15.03
N SER A 59 9.58 -17.62 -15.39
CA SER A 59 10.16 -18.06 -16.65
C SER A 59 11.59 -18.58 -16.41
N PRO A 60 12.19 -19.33 -17.36
CA PRO A 60 13.59 -19.75 -17.24
C PRO A 60 14.55 -18.57 -17.01
N ASP A 61 14.28 -17.43 -17.64
CA ASP A 61 15.13 -16.23 -17.52
C ASP A 61 14.97 -15.56 -16.14
N SER A 62 13.74 -15.41 -15.63
CA SER A 62 13.53 -14.84 -14.29
C SER A 62 14.11 -15.72 -13.18
N ILE A 63 13.99 -17.05 -13.33
CA ILE A 63 14.63 -18.03 -12.43
C ILE A 63 16.16 -17.94 -12.51
N LYS A 64 16.73 -17.82 -13.71
CA LYS A 64 18.18 -17.70 -13.91
C LYS A 64 18.73 -16.41 -13.29
N ALA A 65 18.05 -15.28 -13.50
CA ALA A 65 18.39 -14.00 -12.89
C ALA A 65 18.32 -14.10 -11.35
N GLY A 66 17.22 -14.61 -10.82
CA GLY A 66 17.03 -14.82 -9.38
C GLY A 66 18.09 -15.71 -8.75
N ARG A 67 18.49 -16.79 -9.43
CA ARG A 67 19.57 -17.69 -8.98
C ARG A 67 20.91 -16.96 -8.86
N ALA A 68 21.26 -16.10 -9.82
CA ALA A 68 22.50 -15.34 -9.79
C ALA A 68 22.52 -14.34 -8.63
N ILE A 69 21.41 -13.63 -8.41
CA ILE A 69 21.23 -12.70 -7.30
C ILE A 69 21.32 -13.43 -5.96
N TYR A 70 20.63 -14.57 -5.84
CA TYR A 70 20.66 -15.41 -4.64
C TYR A 70 22.06 -15.90 -4.30
N ALA A 71 22.79 -16.42 -5.28
CA ALA A 71 24.15 -16.93 -5.09
C ALA A 71 25.10 -15.84 -4.58
N LYS A 72 24.95 -14.61 -5.08
CA LYS A 72 25.80 -13.46 -4.70
C LYS A 72 25.47 -12.89 -3.32
N ASN A 73 24.18 -12.81 -2.97
CA ASN A 73 23.73 -12.01 -1.83
C ASN A 73 23.18 -12.84 -0.65
N CYS A 74 22.59 -14.01 -0.92
CA CYS A 74 21.79 -14.75 0.05
C CYS A 74 22.46 -16.06 0.50
N ALA A 75 23.16 -16.72 -0.42
CA ALA A 75 23.75 -18.04 -0.20
C ALA A 75 24.83 -18.06 0.91
N GLY A 76 25.44 -16.91 1.23
CA GLY A 76 26.40 -16.81 2.34
C GLY A 76 25.80 -17.24 3.68
N CYS A 77 24.53 -16.92 3.94
CA CYS A 77 23.82 -17.33 5.15
C CYS A 77 22.89 -18.52 4.93
N HIS A 78 22.17 -18.55 3.80
CA HIS A 78 21.16 -19.58 3.54
C HIS A 78 21.70 -20.85 2.85
N GLY A 79 22.97 -20.84 2.42
CA GLY A 79 23.60 -21.90 1.65
C GLY A 79 23.17 -21.90 0.18
N LEU A 80 23.96 -22.51 -0.71
CA LEU A 80 23.63 -22.57 -2.15
C LEU A 80 22.35 -23.37 -2.44
N GLN A 81 22.02 -24.32 -1.56
CA GLN A 81 20.81 -25.14 -1.65
C GLN A 81 19.63 -24.56 -0.85
N GLY A 82 19.81 -23.40 -0.20
CA GLY A 82 18.77 -22.77 0.62
C GLY A 82 18.40 -23.55 1.87
N LYS A 83 19.30 -24.39 2.41
CA LYS A 83 19.04 -25.23 3.58
C LYS A 83 19.26 -24.52 4.92
N GLY A 84 19.75 -23.28 4.89
CA GLY A 84 20.07 -22.52 6.10
C GLY A 84 21.44 -22.86 6.69
N ASP A 85 22.33 -23.47 5.89
CA ASP A 85 23.64 -24.02 6.27
C ASP A 85 24.81 -23.19 5.71
N GLY A 86 24.57 -21.92 5.35
CA GLY A 86 25.61 -21.05 4.83
C GLY A 86 26.68 -20.73 5.87
N ALA A 87 27.95 -20.65 5.45
CA ALA A 87 29.10 -20.45 6.33
C ALA A 87 29.07 -19.11 7.10
N SER A 88 28.30 -18.12 6.62
CA SER A 88 28.11 -16.82 7.26
C SER A 88 26.82 -16.72 8.07
N ALA A 89 26.14 -17.84 8.33
CA ALA A 89 24.97 -17.87 9.21
C ALA A 89 25.31 -17.30 10.61
N PRO A 90 24.41 -16.52 11.24
CA PRO A 90 24.64 -15.95 12.56
C PRO A 90 24.86 -17.05 13.62
N LYS A 91 25.84 -16.86 14.52
CA LYS A 91 26.04 -17.80 15.63
C LYS A 91 24.82 -17.80 16.55
N GLY A 92 24.28 -18.98 16.85
CA GLY A 92 23.11 -19.12 17.73
C GLY A 92 21.75 -18.93 17.04
N SER A 93 21.72 -18.71 15.72
CA SER A 93 20.48 -18.68 14.93
C SER A 93 20.68 -19.38 13.59
N THR A 94 19.76 -20.28 13.23
CA THR A 94 19.80 -20.96 11.93
C THR A 94 18.87 -20.24 10.96
N PRO A 95 19.39 -19.68 9.85
CA PRO A 95 18.56 -19.15 8.78
C PRO A 95 17.52 -20.18 8.32
N ALA A 96 16.37 -19.71 7.85
CA ALA A 96 15.31 -20.61 7.41
C ALA A 96 15.79 -21.52 6.27
N ASN A 97 15.35 -22.78 6.31
CA ASN A 97 15.43 -23.70 5.18
C ASN A 97 14.39 -23.27 4.14
N LEU A 98 14.83 -22.47 3.17
CA LEU A 98 14.02 -21.94 2.08
C LEU A 98 13.59 -23.04 1.10
N ALA A 99 14.42 -24.08 0.96
CA ALA A 99 14.14 -25.25 0.14
C ALA A 99 12.96 -26.09 0.67
N ALA A 100 12.67 -26.04 1.97
CA ALA A 100 11.52 -26.76 2.54
C ALA A 100 10.15 -26.18 2.13
N GLY A 101 10.11 -25.00 1.52
CA GLY A 101 8.86 -24.32 1.15
C GLY A 101 7.99 -23.88 2.34
N LYS A 102 8.52 -23.96 3.56
CA LYS A 102 7.83 -23.55 4.80
C LYS A 102 8.36 -22.20 5.28
N TRP A 103 7.55 -21.16 5.11
CA TRP A 103 7.94 -19.78 5.39
C TRP A 103 7.39 -19.32 6.73
N LYS A 104 8.27 -18.88 7.64
CA LYS A 104 7.90 -18.46 9.00
C LYS A 104 7.37 -17.03 9.09
N HIS A 105 7.59 -16.22 8.05
CA HIS A 105 7.28 -14.78 8.03
C HIS A 105 6.26 -14.44 6.93
N GLY A 106 5.37 -15.38 6.62
CA GLY A 106 4.46 -15.29 5.48
C GLY A 106 5.02 -16.04 4.26
N GLY A 107 4.14 -16.67 3.50
CA GLY A 107 4.49 -17.65 2.47
C GLY A 107 3.96 -17.32 1.08
N THR A 108 3.25 -16.20 0.92
CA THR A 108 2.87 -15.64 -0.39
C THR A 108 4.08 -14.96 -1.05
N ASP A 109 4.00 -14.74 -2.37
CA ASP A 109 5.10 -14.06 -3.09
C ASP A 109 5.34 -12.64 -2.55
N ALA A 110 4.28 -11.90 -2.22
CA ALA A 110 4.34 -10.58 -1.61
C ALA A 110 5.06 -10.60 -0.25
N GLU A 111 4.77 -11.58 0.59
CA GLU A 111 5.38 -11.68 1.92
C GLU A 111 6.86 -12.07 1.84
N ILE A 112 7.23 -12.92 0.88
CA ILE A 112 8.64 -13.25 0.63
C ILE A 112 9.37 -12.02 0.08
N PHE A 113 8.77 -11.29 -0.87
CA PHE A 113 9.32 -10.04 -1.38
C PHE A 113 9.58 -9.05 -0.24
N LYS A 114 8.55 -8.78 0.57
CA LYS A 114 8.63 -7.86 1.71
C LYS A 114 9.69 -8.29 2.72
N SER A 115 9.80 -9.60 2.99
CA SER A 115 10.84 -10.13 3.86
C SER A 115 12.24 -9.82 3.32
N ILE A 116 12.47 -9.94 2.01
CA ILE A 116 13.76 -9.61 1.37
C ILE A 116 14.02 -8.11 1.39
N GLU A 117 13.01 -7.32 1.04
CA GLU A 117 13.07 -5.86 0.97
C GLU A 117 13.38 -5.24 2.35
N GLU A 118 12.57 -5.57 3.36
CA GLU A 118 12.58 -4.94 4.69
C GLU A 118 13.46 -5.68 5.71
N GLY A 119 13.83 -6.94 5.43
CA GLY A 119 14.53 -7.80 6.38
C GLY A 119 13.60 -8.44 7.42
N ILE A 120 14.18 -9.13 8.40
CA ILE A 120 13.43 -9.95 9.38
C ILE A 120 13.99 -9.77 10.80
N GLY A 121 13.09 -9.64 11.78
CA GLY A 121 13.35 -9.74 13.23
C GLY A 121 13.66 -8.39 13.94
N PRO A 122 13.63 -8.35 15.29
CA PRO A 122 14.07 -7.17 16.05
C PRO A 122 15.59 -7.03 16.05
N LYS A 123 16.12 -5.83 16.32
CA LYS A 123 17.56 -5.51 16.22
C LYS A 123 18.43 -6.35 17.20
N PRO A 124 19.62 -6.81 16.78
CA PRO A 124 20.14 -6.75 15.41
C PRO A 124 19.32 -7.66 14.48
N MET A 125 18.98 -7.16 13.29
CA MET A 125 18.12 -7.88 12.34
C MET A 125 18.64 -9.30 12.10
N ILE A 126 17.74 -10.28 12.15
CA ILE A 126 18.03 -11.70 11.86
C ILE A 126 18.37 -11.84 10.37
N MET A 127 17.67 -11.09 9.52
CA MET A 127 18.00 -10.91 8.10
C MET A 127 18.05 -9.41 7.78
N LYS A 128 19.16 -8.95 7.20
CA LYS A 128 19.32 -7.55 6.79
C LYS A 128 18.35 -7.19 5.64
N PRO A 129 17.83 -5.96 5.59
CA PRO A 129 17.07 -5.47 4.45
C PRO A 129 17.93 -5.42 3.18
N TRP A 130 17.30 -5.63 2.03
CA TRP A 130 17.94 -5.55 0.72
C TRP A 130 17.32 -4.53 -0.23
N GLY A 131 16.20 -3.88 0.12
CA GLY A 131 15.51 -2.91 -0.74
C GLY A 131 16.35 -1.69 -1.15
N GLU A 132 17.37 -1.33 -0.36
CA GLU A 132 18.31 -0.25 -0.72
C GLU A 132 19.44 -0.71 -1.66
N LYS A 133 19.58 -2.02 -1.89
CA LYS A 133 20.70 -2.63 -2.63
C LYS A 133 20.29 -3.41 -3.86
N LEU A 134 19.04 -3.86 -3.92
CA LEU A 134 18.45 -4.62 -5.01
C LEU A 134 17.24 -3.86 -5.52
N SER A 135 17.02 -3.89 -6.83
CA SER A 135 15.79 -3.37 -7.41
C SER A 135 14.60 -4.29 -7.09
N ASP A 136 13.38 -3.77 -7.17
CA ASP A 136 12.17 -4.59 -7.04
C ASP A 136 12.18 -5.78 -8.01
N GLU A 137 12.64 -5.55 -9.25
CA GLU A 137 12.77 -6.58 -10.26
C GLU A 137 13.74 -7.70 -9.81
N ASP A 138 14.89 -7.34 -9.24
CA ASP A 138 15.85 -8.30 -8.71
C ASP A 138 15.25 -9.13 -7.56
N ILE A 139 14.49 -8.48 -6.67
CA ILE A 139 13.83 -9.17 -5.57
C ILE A 139 12.74 -10.11 -6.11
N TRP A 140 11.91 -9.68 -7.06
CA TRP A 140 10.88 -10.51 -7.68
C TRP A 140 11.46 -11.70 -8.46
N ASN A 141 12.57 -11.50 -9.18
CA ASN A 141 13.33 -12.58 -9.80
C ASN A 141 13.85 -13.58 -8.76
N THR A 142 14.35 -13.07 -7.62
CA THR A 142 14.78 -13.91 -6.49
C THR A 142 13.61 -14.72 -5.92
N VAL A 143 12.41 -14.13 -5.76
CA VAL A 143 11.19 -14.86 -5.35
C VAL A 143 10.87 -15.99 -6.33
N ASN A 144 10.91 -15.72 -7.64
CA ASN A 144 10.70 -16.75 -8.67
C ASN A 144 11.70 -17.91 -8.53
N PHE A 145 12.98 -17.61 -8.29
CA PHE A 145 14.00 -18.62 -8.02
C PHE A 145 13.72 -19.40 -6.72
N LEU A 146 13.30 -18.75 -5.63
CA LEU A 146 13.00 -19.44 -4.37
C LEU A 146 11.82 -20.43 -4.52
N ARG A 147 10.83 -20.08 -5.35
CA ARG A 147 9.73 -21.00 -5.71
C ARG A 147 10.23 -22.18 -6.52
N ASP A 148 11.12 -21.95 -7.48
CA ASP A 148 11.76 -23.02 -8.27
C ASP A 148 12.62 -23.94 -7.39
N LEU A 149 13.40 -23.35 -6.48
CA LEU A 149 14.27 -24.06 -5.54
C LEU A 149 13.47 -25.02 -4.66
N ALA A 150 12.36 -24.54 -4.07
CA ALA A 150 11.53 -25.37 -3.20
C ALA A 150 10.83 -26.52 -3.94
N LYS A 151 10.57 -26.39 -5.25
CA LYS A 151 10.00 -27.48 -6.07
C LYS A 151 11.00 -28.58 -6.38
N HIS A 152 12.29 -28.24 -6.47
CA HIS A 152 13.35 -29.16 -6.90
C HIS A 152 14.28 -29.61 -5.77
N ALA A 153 14.10 -29.09 -4.56
CA ALA A 153 14.78 -29.56 -3.38
C ALA A 153 14.36 -31.00 -3.06
N LYS A 154 15.35 -31.90 -3.00
CA LYS A 154 15.20 -33.27 -2.51
C LYS A 154 15.64 -33.37 -1.05
#